data_AF-A0A7J7WPY8-F1
#
_entry.id   AF-A0A7J7WPY8-F1
#
_cell.length_a   1.000
_cell.length_b   1.000
_cell.length_c   1.000
_cell.angle_alpha   90.00
_cell.angle_beta   90.00
_cell.angle_gamma   90.00
#
_symmetry.space_group_name_H-M   'P 1'
#
loop_
_entity.id
_entity.type
_entity.pdbx_description
1 polymer ?
#
loop_
_entity_poly.entity_id
_entity_poly.type
_entity_poly.pdbx_seq_one_letter_code
_entity_poly.pdbx_strand_id
1 'polypeptide(L)'
;MAPLNPGLRELRGRLLPLKDLVEESDNCLKEDVEEDEGPVFVDAEELCSGGLKAGGLPGRIWVRISDENTQETCDVFGRFPLTGPWWRVKVDVKPMGSRNYQVHGFPSYFLQSDMSPPSQKNICSLFLKDCDVSSDTITAFLAWVNKVSSYEDLNFENLRETLRIFYKEIGRKGQKQPTQTEQEESLPEYKIRLPVECTVPFISVMTALQFPKVMEFLPVLLPRHFKRLISSDSEEVFEKIEEILGTHPWKLAFSKITYRELKLLQCEASWTAFCQCRPLLELMTDLQKNGLIIYSKLKEMCREYGHTYVKEADLTLQLLDQMSFHDVWQSLKFLKDIEVVTYTKSCVFPYDLYQAERDVASSIGDLMMRPPWRLHVNVKKVLATIHTRKPENASSDDAVSESKPEETSLETSVDVPTTQDSGDHIWDNGESEDDAEISEDQLDQDQVAALEMICSNAVTVISGKGGCGKTTIVSHLFKHIQLLEEREVKKASEDFEQDQDVPEEWITFTEQSLLKTDKVIEVLLTAPTGKAAGLLRQKTGFSAYTLCQVILDSYPALNLVTC
;
A
#
# COMPACT_ATOMS: atom_id res chain seq x y z
N MET A 1 -9.10 29.81 -10.69
CA MET A 1 -7.89 29.90 -11.54
C MET A 1 -6.68 29.75 -10.64
N ALA A 2 -5.89 28.68 -10.78
CA ALA A 2 -4.62 28.58 -10.06
C ALA A 2 -3.68 29.70 -10.54
N PRO A 3 -2.96 30.39 -9.64
CA PRO A 3 -2.06 31.45 -10.06
C PRO A 3 -0.92 30.83 -10.88
N LEU A 4 -0.62 31.43 -12.04
CA LEU A 4 0.67 31.27 -12.70
C LEU A 4 1.74 31.55 -11.65
N ASN A 5 2.46 30.52 -11.18
CA ASN A 5 3.56 30.70 -10.25
C ASN A 5 4.62 31.59 -10.95
N PRO A 6 4.85 32.84 -10.51
CA PRO A 6 5.63 33.83 -11.26
C PRO A 6 7.15 33.58 -11.22
N GLY A 7 7.59 32.33 -11.06
CA GLY A 7 9.00 31.94 -11.00
C GLY A 7 9.34 30.59 -11.67
N LEU A 8 8.39 29.96 -12.37
CA LEU A 8 8.64 28.73 -13.13
C LEU A 8 9.03 29.04 -14.57
N ARG A 9 10.10 28.41 -15.05
CA ARG A 9 10.52 28.42 -16.46
C ARG A 9 10.12 27.08 -17.09
N GLU A 10 9.43 27.11 -18.22
CA GLU A 10 9.17 25.91 -19.02
C GLU A 10 10.42 25.61 -19.87
N LEU A 11 11.00 24.41 -19.72
CA LEU A 11 12.06 23.90 -20.58
C LEU A 11 11.46 22.90 -21.57
N ARG A 12 11.85 23.01 -22.84
CA ARG A 12 11.48 22.05 -23.88
C ARG A 12 12.72 21.69 -24.69
N GLY A 13 13.14 20.44 -24.66
CA GLY A 13 14.44 20.11 -25.23
C GLY A 13 14.77 18.63 -25.30
N ARG A 14 15.87 18.32 -25.98
CA ARG A 14 16.38 16.96 -26.11
C ARG A 14 17.16 16.55 -24.86
N LEU A 15 16.95 15.33 -24.39
CA LEU A 15 17.82 14.74 -23.36
C LEU A 15 19.19 14.42 -23.97
N LEU A 16 20.25 14.84 -23.29
CA LEU A 16 21.62 14.55 -23.71
C LEU A 16 22.17 13.36 -22.92
N PRO A 17 23.05 12.54 -23.53
CA PRO A 17 23.74 11.48 -22.81
C PRO A 17 24.50 12.04 -21.61
N LEU A 18 24.33 11.40 -20.46
CA LEU A 18 25.10 11.70 -19.25
C LEU A 18 26.59 11.43 -19.55
N LYS A 19 27.41 12.47 -19.51
CA LYS A 19 28.87 12.33 -19.35
C LYS A 19 29.12 12.42 -17.86
N ASP A 20 29.75 11.39 -17.29
CA ASP A 20 30.18 11.22 -15.90
C ASP A 20 30.12 12.53 -15.09
N LEU A 21 28.96 12.80 -14.49
CA LEU A 21 28.84 13.86 -13.51
C LEU A 21 29.40 13.29 -12.22
N VAL A 22 30.51 13.87 -11.77
CA VAL A 22 31.08 13.64 -10.45
C VAL A 22 29.96 13.84 -9.43
N GLU A 23 29.76 12.85 -8.57
CA GLU A 23 28.85 12.91 -7.42
C GLU A 23 29.33 14.00 -6.45
N GLU A 24 28.99 15.25 -6.72
CA GLU A 24 28.97 16.29 -5.70
C GLU A 24 27.51 16.50 -5.29
N SER A 25 27.03 15.73 -4.32
CA SER A 25 25.72 15.97 -3.70
C SER A 25 25.87 16.12 -2.20
N ASP A 26 25.92 17.38 -1.73
CA ASP A 26 25.62 17.65 -0.32
C ASP A 26 24.81 18.94 -0.09
N ASN A 27 24.24 19.56 -1.13
CA ASN A 27 23.36 20.72 -0.95
C ASN A 27 22.22 20.75 -1.97
N CYS A 28 21.28 19.79 -1.88
CA CYS A 28 19.97 19.96 -2.50
C CYS A 28 18.94 20.24 -1.41
N LEU A 29 18.33 21.44 -1.45
CA LEU A 29 17.32 21.89 -0.51
C LEU A 29 16.13 20.92 -0.51
N LYS A 30 15.78 20.41 0.67
CA LYS A 30 14.57 19.63 0.94
C LYS A 30 13.35 20.56 0.96
N GLU A 31 12.98 21.15 -0.16
CA GLU A 31 11.77 21.96 -0.25
C GLU A 31 11.04 21.76 -1.58
N ASP A 32 10.52 20.56 -1.78
CA ASP A 32 9.17 20.43 -2.29
C ASP A 32 8.55 19.31 -1.46
N VAL A 33 7.65 19.67 -0.55
CA VAL A 33 6.73 18.72 0.10
C VAL A 33 5.81 18.24 -1.03
N GLU A 34 6.31 17.32 -1.85
CA GLU A 34 5.43 16.45 -2.60
C GLU A 34 4.66 15.70 -1.52
N GLU A 35 3.35 15.93 -1.47
CA GLU A 35 2.47 15.15 -0.62
C GLU A 35 2.77 13.68 -0.93
N ASP A 36 3.48 13.03 -0.02
CA ASP A 36 3.42 11.59 0.06
C ASP A 36 1.99 11.35 0.53
N GLU A 37 1.07 11.29 -0.44
CA GLU A 37 -0.30 10.86 -0.18
C GLU A 37 -0.15 9.56 0.58
N GLY A 38 -0.43 9.64 1.88
CA GLY A 38 -0.39 8.49 2.77
C GLY A 38 -1.26 7.38 2.19
N PRO A 39 -1.08 6.14 2.66
CA PRO A 39 -1.83 5.00 2.13
C PRO A 39 -3.32 5.33 2.09
N VAL A 40 -3.85 5.49 0.87
CA VAL A 40 -5.26 5.73 0.63
C VAL A 40 -5.98 4.41 0.86
N PHE A 41 -7.13 4.46 1.54
CA PHE A 41 -7.97 3.29 1.77
C PHE A 41 -8.25 2.59 0.43
N VAL A 42 -8.08 1.27 0.41
CA VAL A 42 -8.42 0.42 -0.75
C VAL A 42 -9.38 -0.64 -0.27
N ASP A 43 -10.44 -0.82 -1.03
CA ASP A 43 -11.39 -1.87 -0.76
C ASP A 43 -10.74 -3.27 -0.89
N ALA A 44 -11.15 -4.20 -0.03
CA ALA A 44 -10.57 -5.54 0.02
C ALA A 44 -10.84 -6.33 -1.27
N GLU A 45 -12.01 -6.16 -1.89
CA GLU A 45 -12.33 -6.79 -3.18
C GLU A 45 -11.46 -6.20 -4.29
N GLU A 46 -11.25 -4.88 -4.27
CA GLU A 46 -10.36 -4.18 -5.21
C GLU A 46 -8.92 -4.70 -5.08
N LEU A 47 -8.41 -4.84 -3.85
CA LEU A 47 -7.09 -5.41 -3.57
C LEU A 47 -6.95 -6.86 -4.05
N CYS A 48 -8.01 -7.66 -3.94
CA CYS A 48 -8.01 -9.08 -4.31
C CYS A 48 -8.31 -9.33 -5.79
N SER A 49 -8.74 -8.31 -6.54
CA SER A 49 -9.11 -8.42 -7.95
C SER A 49 -7.93 -8.64 -8.92
N GLY A 50 -6.70 -8.54 -8.44
CA GLY A 50 -5.49 -8.61 -9.26
C GLY A 50 -5.19 -7.35 -10.07
N GLY A 51 -5.83 -6.22 -9.75
CA GLY A 51 -5.58 -4.94 -10.41
C GLY A 51 -4.12 -4.46 -10.26
N LEU A 52 -3.66 -3.62 -11.20
CA LEU A 52 -2.29 -3.12 -11.19
C LEU A 52 -2.14 -2.03 -10.12
N LYS A 53 -1.29 -2.30 -9.12
CA LYS A 53 -0.99 -1.37 -8.02
C LYS A 53 -0.07 -0.23 -8.45
N ALA A 54 -0.14 0.90 -7.76
CA ALA A 54 0.81 2.01 -7.87
C ALA A 54 2.24 1.56 -7.54
N GLY A 55 3.22 1.94 -8.36
CA GLY A 55 4.64 1.74 -8.09
C GLY A 55 5.24 2.82 -7.19
N GLY A 56 6.53 2.67 -6.89
CA GLY A 56 7.30 3.74 -6.27
C GLY A 56 7.53 4.89 -7.26
N LEU A 57 7.61 6.12 -6.76
CA LEU A 57 8.03 7.25 -7.57
C LEU A 57 9.45 7.03 -8.11
N PRO A 58 9.77 7.51 -9.33
CA PRO A 58 11.13 7.48 -9.84
C PRO A 58 12.09 8.20 -8.89
N GLY A 59 13.32 7.69 -8.79
CA GLY A 59 14.40 8.37 -8.09
C GLY A 59 14.68 9.75 -8.70
N ARG A 60 15.20 10.66 -7.88
CA ARG A 60 15.67 11.96 -8.37
C ARG A 60 17.07 11.81 -8.95
N ILE A 61 17.28 12.32 -10.14
CA ILE A 61 18.55 12.25 -10.87
C ILE A 61 18.85 13.58 -11.55
N TRP A 62 20.13 13.80 -11.85
CA TRP A 62 20.56 14.86 -12.74
C TRP A 62 20.40 14.41 -14.19
N VAL A 63 19.81 15.26 -15.02
CA VAL A 63 19.77 15.11 -16.47
C VAL A 63 20.20 16.41 -17.13
N ARG A 64 20.63 16.30 -18.39
CA ARG A 64 21.02 17.46 -19.18
C ARG A 64 20.06 17.65 -20.33
N ILE A 65 19.47 18.83 -20.42
CA ILE A 65 18.48 19.19 -21.44
C ILE A 65 19.06 20.27 -22.34
N SER A 66 19.03 20.04 -23.65
CA SER A 66 19.31 21.08 -24.65
C SER A 66 18.00 21.83 -24.93
N ASP A 67 17.81 23.00 -24.31
CA ASP A 67 16.59 23.80 -24.46
C ASP A 67 16.47 24.35 -25.88
N GLU A 68 15.38 24.02 -26.57
CA GLU A 68 15.12 24.46 -27.94
C GLU A 68 14.80 25.95 -28.00
N ASN A 69 14.26 26.51 -26.91
CA ASN A 69 13.86 27.92 -26.82
C ASN A 69 15.08 28.85 -26.73
N THR A 70 16.07 28.51 -25.92
CA THR A 70 17.27 29.36 -25.73
C THR A 70 18.53 28.81 -26.39
N GLN A 71 18.50 27.58 -26.93
CA GLN A 71 19.67 26.85 -27.43
C GLN A 71 20.75 26.61 -26.36
N GLU A 72 20.40 26.77 -25.08
CA GLU A 72 21.32 26.54 -23.97
C GLU A 72 21.21 25.10 -23.46
N THR A 73 22.31 24.63 -22.89
CA THR A 73 22.34 23.36 -22.18
C THR A 73 22.13 23.60 -20.69
N CYS A 74 21.07 23.02 -20.14
CA CYS A 74 20.66 23.16 -18.75
C CYS A 74 20.86 21.84 -18.00
N ASP A 75 21.47 21.89 -16.82
CA ASP A 75 21.57 20.75 -15.92
C ASP A 75 20.36 20.80 -14.97
N VAL A 76 19.59 19.71 -14.93
CA VAL A 76 18.25 19.67 -14.32
C VAL A 76 18.17 18.50 -13.35
N PHE A 77 17.84 18.79 -12.10
CA PHE A 77 17.64 17.79 -11.05
C PHE A 77 16.15 17.52 -10.85
N GLY A 78 15.74 16.25 -10.97
CA GLY A 78 14.32 15.89 -10.84
C GLY A 78 14.04 14.41 -11.04
N ARG A 79 12.76 14.05 -11.06
CA ARG A 79 12.31 12.67 -11.28
C ARG A 79 12.09 12.43 -12.77
N PHE A 80 13.00 11.69 -13.40
CA PHE A 80 12.93 11.34 -14.81
C PHE A 80 12.78 9.82 -14.96
N PRO A 81 11.56 9.31 -15.22
CA PRO A 81 11.34 7.88 -15.47
C PRO A 81 12.15 7.34 -16.66
N LEU A 82 12.38 8.19 -17.67
CA LEU A 82 13.10 7.87 -18.91
C LEU A 82 14.22 8.88 -19.13
N THR A 83 15.41 8.38 -19.49
CA THR A 83 16.65 9.16 -19.61
C THR A 83 17.34 9.06 -20.97
N GLY A 84 16.84 8.20 -21.85
CA GLY A 84 17.45 7.96 -23.16
C GLY A 84 17.56 9.22 -24.04
N PRO A 85 18.62 9.37 -24.84
CA PRO A 85 18.86 10.57 -25.65
C PRO A 85 17.89 10.75 -26.84
N TRP A 86 17.09 9.74 -27.15
CA TRP A 86 16.02 9.82 -28.16
C TRP A 86 14.73 10.49 -27.67
N TRP A 87 14.69 10.86 -26.39
CA TRP A 87 13.55 11.57 -25.82
C TRP A 87 13.74 13.08 -25.91
N ARG A 88 12.69 13.75 -26.37
CA ARG A 88 12.46 15.18 -26.13
C ARG A 88 11.55 15.29 -24.91
N VAL A 89 11.87 16.18 -23.98
CA VAL A 89 11.12 16.41 -22.76
C VAL A 89 10.56 17.82 -22.70
N LYS A 90 9.42 17.97 -22.03
CA LYS A 90 8.84 19.25 -21.64
C LYS A 90 8.62 19.23 -20.13
N VAL A 91 9.15 20.23 -19.41
CA VAL A 91 9.09 20.26 -17.95
C VAL A 91 9.19 21.68 -17.39
N ASP A 92 8.46 21.96 -16.32
CA ASP A 92 8.57 23.21 -15.58
C ASP A 92 9.69 23.12 -14.54
N VAL A 93 10.52 24.16 -14.48
CA VAL A 93 11.69 24.19 -13.59
C VAL A 93 11.81 25.48 -12.79
N LYS A 94 12.39 25.37 -11.60
CA LYS A 94 12.83 26.47 -10.73
C LYS A 94 14.35 26.64 -10.84
N PRO A 95 14.89 27.85 -10.98
CA PRO A 95 16.33 28.08 -11.00
C PRO A 95 16.95 27.80 -9.62
N MET A 96 18.02 27.00 -9.58
CA MET A 96 18.88 26.78 -8.40
C MET A 96 20.26 27.47 -8.53
N GLY A 97 20.55 28.06 -9.69
CA GLY A 97 21.82 28.70 -10.03
C GLY A 97 21.82 29.22 -11.46
N SER A 98 23.00 29.53 -12.00
CA SER A 98 23.13 30.11 -13.35
C SER A 98 22.75 29.15 -14.49
N ARG A 99 22.94 27.83 -14.30
CA ARG A 99 22.57 26.76 -15.27
C ARG A 99 21.99 25.50 -14.64
N ASN A 100 21.78 25.53 -13.32
CA ASN A 100 21.24 24.42 -12.55
C ASN A 100 19.78 24.70 -12.22
N TYR A 101 18.92 23.72 -12.45
CA TYR A 101 17.49 23.85 -12.27
C TYR A 101 16.93 22.65 -11.49
N GLN A 102 15.90 22.90 -10.69
CA GLN A 102 15.09 21.87 -10.04
C GLN A 102 13.78 21.72 -10.78
N VAL A 103 13.40 20.48 -11.08
CA VAL A 103 12.09 20.18 -11.66
C VAL A 103 10.98 20.50 -10.67
N HIS A 104 9.92 21.14 -11.15
CA HIS A 104 8.65 21.27 -10.46
C HIS A 104 7.61 20.36 -11.13
N GLY A 105 7.21 19.27 -10.46
CA GLY A 105 6.31 18.27 -11.01
C GLY A 105 7.03 17.15 -11.77
N PHE A 106 6.44 16.67 -12.87
CA PHE A 106 6.97 15.57 -13.68
C PHE A 106 7.09 15.98 -15.15
N PRO A 107 8.04 15.39 -15.90
CA PRO A 107 8.26 15.72 -17.30
C PRO A 107 7.27 15.01 -18.24
N SER A 108 6.82 15.69 -19.29
CA SER A 108 6.18 15.08 -20.47
C SER A 108 7.23 14.59 -21.46
N TYR A 109 6.98 13.47 -22.13
CA TYR A 109 7.91 12.84 -23.07
C TYR A 109 7.39 12.81 -24.50
N PHE A 110 8.28 13.08 -25.45
CA PHE A 110 8.04 13.02 -26.89
C PHE A 110 9.17 12.24 -27.55
N LEU A 111 8.83 11.21 -28.33
CA LEU A 111 9.82 10.43 -29.06
C LEU A 111 10.35 11.23 -30.27
N GLN A 112 11.67 11.23 -30.45
CA GLN A 112 12.29 11.68 -31.69
C GLN A 112 12.36 10.50 -32.66
N SER A 113 11.26 10.22 -33.35
CA SER A 113 11.11 9.04 -34.21
C SER A 113 12.18 8.95 -35.30
N ASP A 114 12.68 10.09 -35.77
CA ASP A 114 13.71 10.25 -36.81
C ASP A 114 15.15 9.99 -36.33
N MET A 115 15.35 9.66 -35.05
CA MET A 115 16.66 9.53 -34.42
C MET A 115 17.56 10.77 -34.63
N SER A 116 16.97 11.96 -34.76
CA SER A 116 17.66 13.25 -34.83
C SER A 116 18.87 13.29 -35.78
N PRO A 117 18.65 13.42 -37.10
CA PRO A 117 19.71 13.57 -38.09
C PRO A 117 20.66 14.74 -37.77
N PRO A 118 22.00 14.60 -37.94
CA PRO A 118 22.75 13.49 -38.53
C PRO A 118 23.28 12.46 -37.50
N SER A 119 22.72 12.42 -36.29
CA SER A 119 23.25 11.60 -35.18
C SER A 119 22.64 10.19 -35.09
N GLN A 120 21.91 9.73 -36.12
CA GLN A 120 21.13 8.49 -36.09
C GLN A 120 21.95 7.27 -35.69
N LYS A 121 23.17 7.14 -36.24
CA LYS A 121 24.09 6.04 -35.89
C LYS A 121 24.38 5.98 -34.38
N ASN A 122 24.64 7.14 -33.78
CA ASN A 122 25.00 7.23 -32.36
C ASN A 122 23.78 6.96 -31.48
N ILE A 123 22.61 7.51 -31.82
CA ILE A 123 21.36 7.28 -31.09
C ILE A 123 20.94 5.82 -31.18
N CYS A 124 21.00 5.20 -32.36
CA CYS A 124 20.70 3.78 -32.54
C CYS A 124 21.66 2.89 -31.73
N SER A 125 22.97 3.20 -31.74
CA SER A 125 23.97 2.49 -30.94
C SER A 125 23.66 2.55 -29.44
N LEU A 126 23.36 3.76 -28.92
CA LEU A 126 22.98 3.94 -27.51
C LEU A 126 21.68 3.22 -27.17
N PHE A 127 20.68 3.29 -28.05
CA PHE A 127 19.40 2.61 -27.87
C PHE A 127 19.56 1.09 -27.81
N LEU A 128 20.29 0.49 -28.74
CA LEU A 128 20.52 -0.96 -28.74
C LEU A 128 21.36 -1.40 -27.53
N LYS A 129 22.30 -0.56 -27.08
CA LYS A 129 23.07 -0.81 -25.85
C LYS A 129 22.15 -0.81 -24.63
N ASP A 130 21.22 0.13 -24.52
CA ASP A 130 20.24 0.19 -23.44
C ASP A 130 19.23 -0.98 -23.52
N CYS A 131 19.00 -1.55 -24.72
CA CYS A 131 18.25 -2.80 -24.91
C CYS A 131 19.09 -4.07 -24.68
N ASP A 132 20.19 -3.99 -23.94
CA ASP A 132 21.10 -5.10 -23.60
C ASP A 132 21.67 -5.87 -24.82
N VAL A 133 21.78 -5.23 -25.98
CA VAL A 133 22.44 -5.84 -27.16
C VAL A 133 23.96 -5.74 -27.01
N SER A 134 24.66 -6.86 -27.20
CA SER A 134 26.13 -6.89 -27.17
C SER A 134 26.75 -5.90 -28.17
N SER A 135 27.87 -5.26 -27.79
CA SER A 135 28.57 -4.28 -28.63
C SER A 135 29.04 -4.84 -29.98
N ASP A 136 29.40 -6.13 -30.05
CA ASP A 136 29.78 -6.81 -31.29
C ASP A 136 28.60 -6.89 -32.26
N THR A 137 27.42 -7.27 -31.75
CA THR A 137 26.19 -7.34 -32.54
C THR A 137 25.74 -5.96 -33.00
N ILE A 138 25.85 -4.93 -32.14
CA ILE A 138 25.57 -3.53 -32.51
C ILE A 138 26.48 -3.09 -33.66
N THR A 139 27.78 -3.37 -33.56
CA THR A 139 28.76 -2.99 -34.58
C THR A 139 28.49 -3.72 -35.91
N ALA A 140 28.17 -5.01 -35.84
CA ALA A 140 27.79 -5.81 -37.01
C ALA A 140 26.48 -5.30 -37.65
N PHE A 141 25.49 -4.92 -36.84
CA PHE A 141 24.23 -4.35 -37.30
C PHE A 141 24.44 -3.02 -38.02
N LEU A 142 25.14 -2.07 -37.40
CA LEU A 142 25.40 -0.77 -38.01
C LEU A 142 26.22 -0.90 -39.31
N ALA A 143 27.22 -1.80 -39.35
CA ALA A 143 27.97 -2.09 -40.57
C ALA A 143 27.10 -2.70 -41.67
N TRP A 144 26.12 -3.53 -41.31
CA TRP A 144 25.16 -4.12 -42.24
C TRP A 144 24.17 -3.09 -42.77
N VAL A 145 23.60 -2.23 -41.91
CA VAL A 145 22.69 -1.15 -42.31
C VAL A 145 23.38 -0.25 -43.34
N ASN A 146 24.63 0.16 -43.09
CA ASN A 146 25.41 0.96 -44.04
C ASN A 146 25.70 0.26 -45.38
N LYS A 147 25.56 -1.07 -45.44
CA LYS A 147 25.81 -1.86 -46.65
C LYS A 147 24.53 -2.12 -47.44
N VAL A 148 23.40 -2.33 -46.76
CA VAL A 148 22.11 -2.70 -47.37
C VAL A 148 21.24 -1.48 -47.64
N SER A 149 21.36 -0.44 -46.83
CA SER A 149 20.61 0.82 -46.93
C SER A 149 21.50 2.02 -46.57
N SER A 150 20.90 3.18 -46.31
CA SER A 150 21.54 4.34 -45.70
C SER A 150 21.16 4.45 -44.22
N TYR A 151 22.02 5.10 -43.41
CA TYR A 151 21.63 5.53 -42.05
C TYR A 151 20.56 6.62 -42.07
N GLU A 152 20.41 7.34 -43.19
CA GLU A 152 19.38 8.37 -43.37
C GLU A 152 17.97 7.76 -43.41
N ASP A 153 17.86 6.49 -43.81
CA ASP A 153 16.59 5.78 -43.85
C ASP A 153 16.25 5.12 -42.50
N LEU A 154 17.19 5.02 -41.56
CA LEU A 154 17.00 4.32 -40.28
C LEU A 154 16.28 5.22 -39.26
N ASN A 155 15.13 4.76 -38.76
CA ASN A 155 14.33 5.48 -37.77
C ASN A 155 13.66 4.48 -36.80
N PHE A 156 12.99 4.96 -35.75
CA PHE A 156 12.37 4.05 -34.77
C PHE A 156 11.17 3.26 -35.32
N GLU A 157 10.49 3.80 -36.34
CA GLU A 157 9.34 3.14 -36.99
C GLU A 157 9.77 1.87 -37.75
N ASN A 158 10.92 1.92 -38.43
CA ASN A 158 11.42 0.80 -39.20
C ASN A 158 12.50 -0.04 -38.50
N LEU A 159 13.00 0.39 -37.34
CA LEU A 159 14.04 -0.30 -36.59
C LEU A 159 13.66 -1.76 -36.28
N ARG A 160 12.40 -1.99 -35.88
CA ARG A 160 11.90 -3.33 -35.53
C ARG A 160 12.02 -4.30 -36.70
N GLU A 161 11.57 -3.90 -37.88
CA GLU A 161 11.64 -4.76 -39.08
C GLU A 161 13.08 -4.89 -39.59
N THR A 162 13.85 -3.81 -39.54
CA THR A 162 15.27 -3.80 -39.92
C THR A 162 16.09 -4.78 -39.08
N LEU A 163 15.84 -4.84 -37.76
CA LEU A 163 16.45 -5.82 -36.86
C LEU A 163 16.04 -7.25 -37.19
N ARG A 164 14.76 -7.51 -37.51
CA ARG A 164 14.32 -8.85 -37.94
C ARG A 164 15.04 -9.31 -39.19
N ILE A 165 15.16 -8.44 -40.20
CA ILE A 165 15.84 -8.76 -41.46
C ILE A 165 17.32 -9.09 -41.17
N PHE A 166 17.98 -8.28 -40.35
CA PHE A 166 19.36 -8.51 -39.94
C PHE A 166 19.58 -9.86 -39.25
N TYR A 167 18.75 -10.20 -38.26
CA TYR A 167 18.87 -11.49 -37.56
C TYR A 167 18.60 -12.68 -38.49
N LYS A 168 17.66 -12.55 -39.45
CA LYS A 168 17.43 -13.57 -40.49
C LYS A 168 18.67 -13.77 -41.37
N GLU A 169 19.36 -12.70 -41.75
CA GLU A 169 20.57 -12.80 -42.57
C GLU A 169 21.76 -13.42 -41.83
N ILE A 170 21.94 -13.11 -40.54
CA ILE A 170 22.98 -13.73 -39.72
C ILE A 170 22.68 -15.21 -39.50
N GLY A 171 21.43 -15.58 -39.20
CA GLY A 171 21.01 -16.97 -39.05
C GLY A 171 21.27 -17.81 -40.31
N ARG A 172 20.99 -17.25 -41.50
CA ARG A 172 21.29 -17.89 -42.80
C ARG A 172 22.78 -18.07 -43.10
N LYS A 173 23.65 -17.23 -42.52
CA LYS A 173 25.12 -17.37 -42.66
C LYS A 173 25.70 -18.42 -41.70
N GLY A 174 25.05 -18.69 -40.57
CA GLY A 174 25.42 -19.72 -39.60
C GLY A 174 25.05 -21.16 -40.04
N GLN A 175 23.94 -21.35 -40.77
CA GLN A 175 23.48 -22.65 -41.26
C GLN A 175 24.17 -23.12 -42.57
N LYS A 176 25.44 -22.78 -42.79
CA LYS A 176 26.26 -23.35 -43.87
C LYS A 176 27.05 -24.59 -43.43
N GLN A 177 26.44 -25.46 -42.64
CA GLN A 177 26.84 -26.87 -42.59
C GLN A 177 25.62 -27.75 -42.89
N PRO A 178 25.71 -28.69 -43.85
CA PRO A 178 24.63 -29.60 -44.15
C PRO A 178 24.68 -30.71 -43.12
N THR A 179 23.70 -30.78 -42.24
CA THR A 179 23.37 -32.06 -41.61
C THR A 179 21.87 -32.13 -41.44
N GLN A 180 21.32 -33.14 -42.13
CA GLN A 180 19.92 -33.49 -42.20
C GLN A 180 19.42 -33.80 -40.79
N THR A 181 18.37 -33.12 -40.33
CA THR A 181 17.25 -33.79 -39.67
C THR A 181 16.02 -32.92 -39.88
N GLU A 182 15.16 -33.36 -40.78
CA GLU A 182 13.79 -32.89 -40.91
C GLU A 182 13.05 -33.34 -39.64
N GLN A 183 12.70 -32.41 -38.77
CA GLN A 183 11.53 -32.39 -37.87
C GLN A 183 11.76 -31.34 -36.79
N GLU A 184 11.37 -30.10 -37.07
CA GLU A 184 10.95 -29.16 -36.04
C GLU A 184 9.74 -28.41 -36.59
N GLU A 185 8.60 -28.66 -35.95
CA GLU A 185 7.30 -28.11 -36.29
C GLU A 185 7.38 -26.58 -36.35
N SER A 186 7.13 -26.03 -37.53
CA SER A 186 7.16 -24.60 -37.80
C SER A 186 6.04 -23.90 -37.01
N LEU A 187 6.41 -23.27 -35.90
CA LEU A 187 5.63 -22.15 -35.37
C LEU A 187 5.55 -21.07 -36.46
N PRO A 188 4.40 -20.39 -36.65
CA PRO A 188 4.27 -19.38 -37.69
C PRO A 188 5.35 -18.29 -37.56
N GLU A 189 6.09 -18.05 -38.67
CA GLU A 189 7.26 -17.16 -38.76
C GLU A 189 7.06 -15.70 -38.31
N TYR A 190 5.80 -15.27 -38.09
CA TYR A 190 5.46 -13.92 -37.63
C TYR A 190 5.52 -13.75 -36.09
N LYS A 191 5.77 -14.83 -35.33
CA LYS A 191 5.73 -14.84 -33.85
C LYS A 191 7.08 -14.94 -33.14
N ILE A 192 8.21 -15.00 -33.84
CA ILE A 192 9.53 -15.00 -33.19
C ILE A 192 9.79 -13.60 -32.64
N ARG A 193 9.54 -13.41 -31.33
CA ARG A 193 9.86 -12.16 -30.62
C ARG A 193 11.38 -11.97 -30.63
N LEU A 194 11.82 -10.75 -30.97
CA LEU A 194 13.25 -10.44 -30.88
C LEU A 194 13.64 -10.32 -29.40
N PRO A 195 14.87 -10.68 -29.00
CA PRO A 195 15.32 -10.54 -27.60
C PRO A 195 15.14 -9.12 -27.05
N VAL A 196 15.30 -8.11 -27.91
CA VAL A 196 15.11 -6.70 -27.56
C VAL A 196 13.66 -6.33 -27.25
N GLU A 197 12.67 -7.06 -27.79
CA GLU A 197 11.24 -6.71 -27.66
C GLU A 197 10.73 -6.79 -26.21
N CYS A 198 11.44 -7.51 -25.33
CA CYS A 198 11.09 -7.61 -23.91
C CYS A 198 11.78 -6.56 -23.03
N THR A 199 12.65 -5.71 -23.59
CA THR A 199 13.41 -4.72 -22.81
C THR A 199 12.60 -3.44 -22.61
N VAL A 200 12.70 -2.84 -21.43
CA VAL A 200 11.96 -1.60 -21.09
C VAL A 200 12.22 -0.47 -22.08
N PRO A 201 13.45 -0.19 -22.54
CA PRO A 201 13.70 0.86 -23.52
C PRO A 201 12.99 0.60 -24.85
N PHE A 202 12.98 -0.65 -25.32
CA PHE A 202 12.29 -1.03 -26.54
C PHE A 202 10.78 -0.87 -26.40
N ILE A 203 10.19 -1.40 -25.32
CA ILE A 203 8.75 -1.28 -25.05
C ILE A 203 8.37 0.21 -24.99
N SER A 204 9.13 1.03 -24.24
CA SER A 204 8.86 2.47 -24.11
C SER A 204 8.84 3.20 -25.45
N VAL A 205 9.77 2.88 -26.36
CA VAL A 205 9.82 3.50 -27.69
C VAL A 205 8.67 3.02 -28.57
N MET A 206 8.34 1.73 -28.55
CA MET A 206 7.20 1.20 -29.31
C MET A 206 5.87 1.78 -28.80
N THR A 207 5.69 1.87 -27.48
CA THR A 207 4.56 2.54 -26.84
C THR A 207 4.47 4.00 -27.27
N ALA A 208 5.60 4.73 -27.34
CA ALA A 208 5.59 6.13 -27.76
C ALA A 208 5.23 6.33 -29.23
N LEU A 209 5.53 5.36 -30.10
CA LEU A 209 5.11 5.39 -31.51
C LEU A 209 3.61 5.16 -31.67
N GLN A 210 3.04 4.22 -30.89
CA GLN A 210 1.62 3.87 -30.98
C GLN A 210 0.71 4.82 -30.18
N PHE A 211 1.16 5.25 -29.00
CA PHE A 211 0.38 5.97 -28.00
C PHE A 211 1.11 7.25 -27.54
N PRO A 212 1.17 8.28 -28.39
CA PRO A 212 1.92 9.50 -28.08
C PRO A 212 1.32 10.29 -26.92
N LYS A 213 -0.01 10.33 -26.74
CA LYS A 213 -0.63 11.08 -25.63
C LYS A 213 -0.36 10.41 -24.29
N VAL A 214 -0.30 9.08 -24.26
CA VAL A 214 0.15 8.34 -23.07
C VAL A 214 1.52 8.85 -22.63
N MET A 215 2.49 8.97 -23.54
CA MET A 215 3.84 9.43 -23.19
C MET A 215 3.91 10.91 -22.84
N GLU A 216 3.02 11.72 -23.41
CA GLU A 216 2.94 13.15 -23.11
C GLU A 216 2.33 13.42 -21.73
N PHE A 217 1.21 12.79 -21.39
CA PHE A 217 0.40 13.17 -20.23
C PHE A 217 0.49 12.20 -19.05
N LEU A 218 0.61 10.89 -19.29
CA LEU A 218 0.58 9.90 -18.22
C LEU A 218 1.74 10.03 -17.20
N PRO A 219 2.99 10.36 -17.59
CA PRO A 219 4.06 10.60 -16.62
C PRO A 219 3.74 11.76 -15.65
N VAL A 220 2.95 12.74 -16.10
CA VAL A 220 2.56 13.91 -15.32
C VAL A 220 1.35 13.61 -14.44
N LEU A 221 0.33 12.98 -15.03
CA LEU A 221 -0.92 12.67 -14.33
C LEU A 221 -0.77 11.54 -13.31
N LEU A 222 -0.04 10.48 -13.65
CA LEU A 222 0.01 9.23 -12.89
C LEU A 222 1.46 8.71 -12.78
N PRO A 223 2.37 9.49 -12.16
CA PRO A 223 3.80 9.19 -12.11
C PRO A 223 4.13 7.86 -11.41
N ARG A 224 3.34 7.47 -10.40
CA ARG A 224 3.51 6.21 -9.66
C ARG A 224 3.15 4.98 -10.50
N HIS A 225 2.21 5.11 -11.44
CA HIS A 225 1.74 4.00 -12.27
C HIS A 225 2.49 3.90 -13.59
N PHE A 226 3.01 5.01 -14.12
CA PHE A 226 3.65 5.09 -15.43
C PHE A 226 4.71 3.99 -15.68
N LYS A 227 5.69 3.84 -14.77
CA LYS A 227 6.77 2.84 -14.94
C LYS A 227 6.24 1.41 -14.92
N ARG A 228 5.24 1.12 -14.08
CA ARG A 228 4.63 -0.21 -14.00
C ARG A 228 3.80 -0.51 -15.24
N LEU A 229 3.06 0.47 -15.75
CA LEU A 229 2.29 0.34 -16.98
C LEU A 229 3.20 0.02 -18.17
N ILE A 230 4.29 0.76 -18.36
CA ILE A 230 5.27 0.48 -19.42
C ILE A 230 5.85 -0.94 -19.29
N SER A 231 6.07 -1.41 -18.06
CA SER A 231 6.63 -2.74 -17.84
C SER A 231 5.60 -3.88 -18.01
N SER A 232 4.31 -3.56 -18.14
CA SER A 232 3.23 -4.57 -18.13
C SER A 232 2.88 -5.14 -19.51
N ASP A 233 3.45 -4.64 -20.62
CA ASP A 233 3.19 -5.04 -22.02
C ASP A 233 1.68 -5.11 -22.38
N SER A 234 0.83 -4.37 -21.67
CA SER A 234 -0.63 -4.44 -21.81
C SER A 234 -1.16 -3.40 -22.81
N GLU A 235 -1.07 -3.73 -24.11
CA GLU A 235 -1.52 -2.87 -25.23
C GLU A 235 -2.99 -2.42 -25.06
N GLU A 236 -3.90 -3.30 -24.64
CA GLU A 236 -5.32 -2.97 -24.42
C GLU A 236 -5.56 -1.84 -23.40
N VAL A 237 -4.72 -1.76 -22.37
CA VAL A 237 -4.82 -0.72 -21.33
C VAL A 237 -4.31 0.61 -21.90
N PHE A 238 -3.24 0.59 -22.69
CA PHE A 238 -2.72 1.78 -23.35
C PHE A 238 -3.68 2.35 -24.39
N GLU A 239 -4.32 1.50 -25.19
CA GLU A 239 -5.36 1.92 -26.15
C GLU A 239 -6.49 2.68 -25.46
N LYS A 240 -7.01 2.13 -24.36
CA LYS A 240 -8.06 2.79 -23.56
C LYS A 240 -7.59 4.09 -22.93
N ILE A 241 -6.36 4.14 -22.41
CA ILE A 241 -5.81 5.38 -21.83
C ILE A 241 -5.64 6.45 -22.92
N GLU A 242 -5.09 6.10 -24.09
CA GLU A 242 -4.94 7.01 -25.23
C GLU A 242 -6.30 7.57 -25.68
N GLU A 243 -7.34 6.72 -25.73
CA GLU A 243 -8.72 7.12 -26.01
C GLU A 243 -9.27 8.08 -24.94
N ILE A 244 -9.10 7.76 -23.66
CA ILE A 244 -9.55 8.60 -22.54
C ILE A 244 -8.86 9.96 -22.58
N LEU A 245 -7.54 10.00 -22.77
CA LEU A 245 -6.76 11.24 -22.91
C LEU A 245 -7.20 12.06 -24.12
N GLY A 246 -7.68 11.41 -25.18
CA GLY A 246 -8.19 12.07 -26.38
C GLY A 246 -9.63 12.57 -26.31
N THR A 247 -10.45 12.05 -25.39
CA THR A 247 -11.90 12.30 -25.38
C THR A 247 -12.40 12.85 -24.06
N HIS A 248 -12.12 12.16 -22.95
CA HIS A 248 -12.69 12.45 -21.62
C HIS A 248 -11.62 12.34 -20.53
N PRO A 249 -10.58 13.20 -20.54
CA PRO A 249 -9.42 13.06 -19.66
C PRO A 249 -9.76 13.12 -18.16
N TRP A 250 -10.89 13.76 -17.80
CA TRP A 250 -11.36 13.88 -16.42
C TRP A 250 -11.64 12.52 -15.76
N LYS A 251 -11.86 11.45 -16.52
CA LYS A 251 -12.06 10.10 -15.99
C LYS A 251 -10.86 9.59 -15.17
N LEU A 252 -9.64 10.01 -15.54
CA LEU A 252 -8.41 9.62 -14.83
C LEU A 252 -8.30 10.24 -13.44
N ALA A 253 -9.15 11.22 -13.11
CA ALA A 253 -9.15 11.91 -11.84
C ALA A 253 -9.99 11.21 -10.75
N PHE A 254 -10.57 10.05 -11.06
CA PHE A 254 -11.46 9.34 -10.15
C PHE A 254 -11.03 7.87 -10.04
N SER A 255 -10.49 7.48 -8.89
CA SER A 255 -10.02 6.12 -8.61
C SER A 255 -11.04 5.03 -8.95
N LYS A 256 -12.32 5.27 -8.62
CA LYS A 256 -13.40 4.32 -8.90
C LYS A 256 -13.62 4.11 -10.40
N ILE A 257 -13.49 5.16 -11.21
CA ILE A 257 -13.65 5.07 -12.66
C ILE A 257 -12.44 4.38 -13.30
N THR A 258 -11.22 4.75 -12.88
CA THR A 258 -10.00 4.13 -13.38
C THR A 258 -9.92 2.65 -13.00
N TYR A 259 -10.37 2.26 -11.81
CA TYR A 259 -10.51 0.85 -11.45
C TYR A 259 -11.55 0.13 -12.31
N ARG A 260 -12.75 0.71 -12.49
CA ARG A 260 -13.83 0.07 -13.27
C ARG A 260 -13.45 -0.11 -14.74
N GLU A 261 -12.84 0.89 -15.37
CA GLU A 261 -12.56 0.90 -16.82
C GLU A 261 -11.19 0.31 -17.18
N LEU A 262 -10.17 0.50 -16.33
CA LEU A 262 -8.76 0.16 -16.60
C LEU A 262 -8.16 -0.88 -15.64
N LYS A 263 -8.86 -1.27 -14.57
CA LYS A 263 -8.36 -2.19 -13.51
C LYS A 263 -7.06 -1.69 -12.84
N LEU A 264 -6.93 -0.36 -12.73
CA LEU A 264 -5.82 0.29 -12.05
C LEU A 264 -6.19 0.63 -10.61
N LEU A 265 -5.45 0.07 -9.65
CA LEU A 265 -5.70 0.27 -8.22
C LEU A 265 -5.12 1.60 -7.74
N GLN A 266 -5.87 2.33 -6.92
CA GLN A 266 -5.47 3.64 -6.36
C GLN A 266 -4.96 4.63 -7.43
N CYS A 267 -5.52 4.55 -8.64
CA CYS A 267 -5.05 5.33 -9.77
C CYS A 267 -5.89 6.60 -9.91
N GLU A 268 -5.39 7.71 -9.40
CA GLU A 268 -6.10 8.98 -9.44
C GLU A 268 -5.14 10.13 -9.80
N ALA A 269 -5.48 10.88 -10.84
CA ALA A 269 -4.75 12.07 -11.22
C ALA A 269 -5.27 13.29 -10.44
N SER A 270 -4.36 14.02 -9.78
CA SER A 270 -4.73 15.20 -9.00
C SER A 270 -5.13 16.38 -9.89
N TRP A 271 -5.92 17.30 -9.34
CA TRP A 271 -6.27 18.56 -10.01
C TRP A 271 -5.02 19.39 -10.37
N THR A 272 -3.99 19.35 -9.52
CA THR A 272 -2.71 20.03 -9.77
C THR A 272 -1.97 19.44 -10.98
N ALA A 273 -2.01 18.13 -11.18
CA ALA A 273 -1.42 17.48 -12.35
C ALA A 273 -2.16 17.86 -13.65
N PHE A 274 -3.49 17.95 -13.62
CA PHE A 274 -4.25 18.45 -14.78
C PHE A 274 -3.94 19.90 -15.11
N CYS A 275 -3.69 20.74 -14.09
CA CYS A 275 -3.29 22.13 -14.28
C CYS A 275 -1.94 22.29 -15.01
N GLN A 276 -1.04 21.31 -14.90
CA GLN A 276 0.21 21.26 -15.69
C GLN A 276 -0.07 20.85 -17.15
N CYS A 277 -1.12 20.07 -17.38
CA CYS A 277 -1.53 19.57 -18.69
C CYS A 277 -2.62 20.43 -19.34
N ARG A 278 -2.30 21.68 -19.71
CA ARG A 278 -3.28 22.62 -20.30
C ARG A 278 -4.12 22.06 -21.46
N PRO A 279 -3.56 21.30 -22.43
CA PRO A 279 -4.36 20.75 -23.53
C PRO A 279 -5.50 19.83 -23.05
N LEU A 280 -5.30 19.11 -21.95
CA LEU A 280 -6.35 18.24 -21.39
C LEU A 280 -7.47 19.03 -20.74
N LEU A 281 -7.18 20.20 -20.15
CA LEU A 281 -8.20 21.07 -19.57
C LEU A 281 -9.11 21.66 -20.65
N GLU A 282 -8.60 21.91 -21.85
CA GLU A 282 -9.40 22.42 -22.97
C GLU A 282 -10.43 21.39 -23.47
N LEU A 283 -10.15 20.10 -23.29
CA LEU A 283 -11.08 19.01 -23.61
C LEU A 283 -12.20 18.83 -22.57
N MET A 284 -12.08 19.46 -21.40
CA MET A 284 -13.06 19.35 -20.32
C MET A 284 -14.05 20.50 -20.33
N THR A 285 -15.30 20.19 -20.04
CA THR A 285 -16.33 21.21 -19.77
C THR A 285 -16.10 21.86 -18.41
N ASP A 286 -16.65 23.06 -18.19
CA ASP A 286 -16.53 23.74 -16.90
C ASP A 286 -17.21 22.95 -15.76
N LEU A 287 -18.29 22.23 -16.08
CA LEU A 287 -18.93 21.30 -15.16
C LEU A 287 -17.97 20.20 -14.68
N GLN A 288 -17.20 19.61 -15.60
CA GLN A 288 -16.23 18.57 -15.27
C GLN A 288 -15.08 19.15 -14.43
N LYS A 289 -14.53 20.31 -14.81
CA LYS A 289 -13.48 21.01 -14.05
C LYS A 289 -13.94 21.34 -12.62
N ASN A 290 -15.13 21.90 -12.48
CA ASN A 290 -15.72 22.22 -11.18
C ASN A 290 -15.94 20.94 -10.35
N GLY A 291 -16.39 19.84 -10.98
CA GLY A 291 -16.49 18.53 -10.35
C GLY A 291 -15.16 18.02 -9.79
N LEU A 292 -14.06 18.17 -10.54
CA LEU A 292 -12.71 17.80 -10.09
C LEU A 292 -12.26 18.62 -8.88
N ILE A 293 -12.49 19.93 -8.91
CA ILE A 293 -12.15 20.83 -7.81
C ILE A 293 -12.93 20.46 -6.54
N ILE A 294 -14.25 20.24 -6.67
CA ILE A 294 -15.11 19.85 -5.55
C ILE A 294 -14.66 18.51 -4.96
N TYR A 295 -14.40 17.52 -5.81
CA TYR A 295 -13.97 16.20 -5.35
C TYR A 295 -12.61 16.26 -4.65
N SER A 296 -11.66 17.01 -5.21
CA SER A 296 -10.35 17.26 -4.58
C SER A 296 -10.52 17.91 -3.21
N LYS A 297 -11.37 18.94 -3.09
CA LYS A 297 -11.60 19.64 -1.82
C LYS A 297 -12.31 18.77 -0.80
N LEU A 298 -13.28 17.96 -1.23
CA LEU A 298 -13.96 16.98 -0.38
C LEU A 298 -12.96 15.98 0.21
N LYS A 299 -12.08 15.40 -0.63
CA LYS A 299 -11.03 14.48 -0.17
C LYS A 299 -10.03 15.15 0.77
N GLU A 300 -9.60 16.37 0.47
CA GLU A 300 -8.72 17.16 1.34
C GLU A 300 -9.34 17.32 2.73
N MET A 301 -10.59 17.77 2.82
CA MET A 301 -11.30 17.92 4.10
C MET A 301 -11.46 16.58 4.83
N CYS A 302 -11.79 15.50 4.12
CA CYS A 302 -11.86 14.16 4.71
C CYS A 302 -10.49 13.71 5.28
N ARG A 303 -9.40 13.97 4.55
CA ARG A 303 -8.03 13.58 4.94
C ARG A 303 -7.53 14.38 6.13
N GLU A 304 -7.71 15.70 6.11
CA GLU A 304 -7.19 16.60 7.14
C GLU A 304 -7.87 16.39 8.50
N TYR A 305 -9.19 16.19 8.51
CA TYR A 305 -9.97 16.10 9.74
C TYR A 305 -10.39 14.67 10.10
N GLY A 306 -10.03 13.67 9.27
CA GLY A 306 -10.44 12.28 9.45
C GLY A 306 -11.95 12.07 9.30
N HIS A 307 -12.62 12.90 8.50
CA HIS A 307 -14.07 12.82 8.29
C HIS A 307 -14.42 11.76 7.22
N THR A 308 -15.50 11.01 7.42
CA THR A 308 -16.07 10.14 6.36
C THR A 308 -16.96 10.91 5.38
N TYR A 309 -17.45 12.08 5.78
CA TYR A 309 -18.29 12.98 4.99
C TYR A 309 -18.07 14.44 5.33
N VAL A 310 -18.55 15.32 4.46
CA VAL A 310 -18.59 16.77 4.71
C VAL A 310 -20.02 17.26 4.51
N LYS A 311 -20.49 18.19 5.36
CA LYS A 311 -21.82 18.79 5.15
C LYS A 311 -21.79 19.65 3.89
N GLU A 312 -22.87 19.60 3.13
CA GLU A 312 -22.99 20.33 1.86
C GLU A 312 -22.76 21.84 2.04
N ALA A 313 -23.28 22.43 3.13
CA ALA A 313 -23.09 23.84 3.45
C ALA A 313 -21.61 24.18 3.68
N ASP A 314 -20.88 23.36 4.45
CA ASP A 314 -19.47 23.58 4.77
C ASP A 314 -18.60 23.46 3.51
N LEU A 315 -18.86 22.45 2.68
CA LEU A 315 -18.18 22.25 1.40
C LEU A 315 -18.43 23.42 0.45
N THR A 316 -19.68 23.88 0.36
CA THR A 316 -20.05 24.99 -0.52
C THR A 316 -19.40 26.29 -0.07
N LEU A 317 -19.41 26.59 1.24
CA LEU A 317 -18.77 27.78 1.81
C LEU A 317 -17.28 27.87 1.46
N GLN A 318 -16.55 26.74 1.53
CA GLN A 318 -15.13 26.68 1.19
C GLN A 318 -14.84 26.90 -0.31
N LEU A 319 -15.84 26.76 -1.17
CA LEU A 319 -15.69 26.83 -2.62
C LEU A 319 -16.27 28.11 -3.25
N LEU A 320 -16.90 28.98 -2.44
CA LEU A 320 -17.49 30.24 -2.92
C LEU A 320 -16.47 31.18 -3.58
N ASP A 321 -15.21 31.13 -3.16
CA ASP A 321 -14.14 31.94 -3.75
C ASP A 321 -13.72 31.45 -5.15
N GLN A 322 -14.03 30.19 -5.48
CA GLN A 322 -13.60 29.54 -6.72
C GLN A 322 -14.72 29.40 -7.75
N MET A 323 -15.97 29.25 -7.31
CA MET A 323 -17.12 28.99 -8.19
C MET A 323 -18.44 29.45 -7.57
N SER A 324 -19.48 29.59 -8.41
CA SER A 324 -20.80 30.00 -7.93
C SER A 324 -21.54 28.87 -7.23
N PHE A 325 -22.47 29.21 -6.34
CA PHE A 325 -23.32 28.22 -5.65
C PHE A 325 -24.05 27.28 -6.62
N HIS A 326 -24.53 27.81 -7.74
CA HIS A 326 -25.20 27.02 -8.76
C HIS A 326 -24.27 26.00 -9.42
N ASP A 327 -23.02 26.38 -9.68
CA ASP A 327 -22.03 25.49 -10.28
C ASP A 327 -21.62 24.38 -9.30
N VAL A 328 -21.54 24.68 -8.01
CA VAL A 328 -21.32 23.67 -6.96
C VAL A 328 -22.42 22.62 -7.03
N TRP A 329 -23.69 23.04 -7.01
CA TRP A 329 -24.82 22.11 -7.03
C TRP A 329 -24.88 21.26 -8.31
N GLN A 330 -24.67 21.86 -9.49
CA GLN A 330 -24.65 21.12 -10.75
C GLN A 330 -23.51 20.10 -10.79
N SER A 331 -22.33 20.48 -10.31
CA SER A 331 -21.15 19.61 -10.28
C SER A 331 -21.31 18.49 -9.27
N LEU A 332 -21.89 18.77 -8.09
CA LEU A 332 -22.27 17.77 -7.10
C LEU A 332 -23.24 16.74 -7.67
N LYS A 333 -24.26 17.19 -8.43
CA LYS A 333 -25.17 16.30 -9.14
C LYS A 333 -24.42 15.43 -10.16
N PHE A 334 -23.53 16.02 -10.96
CA PHE A 334 -22.68 15.29 -11.90
C PHE A 334 -21.83 14.21 -11.20
N LEU A 335 -21.18 14.54 -10.08
CA LEU A 335 -20.37 13.60 -9.29
C LEU A 335 -21.21 12.44 -8.74
N LYS A 336 -22.48 12.70 -8.41
CA LYS A 336 -23.45 11.66 -8.04
C LYS A 336 -23.78 10.73 -9.20
N ASP A 337 -24.04 11.30 -10.37
CA ASP A 337 -24.48 10.57 -11.55
C ASP A 337 -23.36 9.65 -12.10
N ILE A 338 -22.10 10.02 -11.91
CA ILE A 338 -20.94 9.16 -12.21
C ILE A 338 -20.58 8.19 -11.07
N GLU A 339 -21.36 8.18 -9.98
CA GLU A 339 -21.22 7.32 -8.80
C GLU A 339 -19.90 7.46 -8.02
N VAL A 340 -19.27 8.63 -8.08
CA VAL A 340 -18.04 8.92 -7.33
C VAL A 340 -18.35 9.52 -5.94
N VAL A 341 -19.49 10.19 -5.82
CA VAL A 341 -19.98 10.77 -4.56
C VAL A 341 -21.43 10.34 -4.31
N THR A 342 -21.84 10.33 -3.05
CA THR A 342 -23.25 10.17 -2.67
C THR A 342 -23.71 11.23 -1.66
N TYR A 343 -25.03 11.41 -1.60
CA TYR A 343 -25.69 12.42 -0.76
C TYR A 343 -26.69 11.75 0.16
N THR A 344 -26.48 11.90 1.46
CA THR A 344 -27.41 11.43 2.48
C THR A 344 -27.58 12.53 3.52
N LYS A 345 -28.83 12.95 3.81
CA LYS A 345 -29.14 13.91 4.88
C LYS A 345 -28.25 15.18 4.86
N SER A 346 -28.11 15.82 3.69
CA SER A 346 -27.26 17.02 3.49
C SER A 346 -25.76 16.82 3.78
N CYS A 347 -25.31 15.56 3.81
CA CYS A 347 -23.91 15.18 3.93
C CYS A 347 -23.45 14.57 2.60
N VAL A 348 -22.28 15.01 2.15
CA VAL A 348 -21.62 14.60 0.92
C VAL A 348 -20.51 13.63 1.29
N PHE A 349 -20.57 12.43 0.72
CA PHE A 349 -19.60 11.37 0.98
C PHE A 349 -18.84 11.05 -0.30
N PRO A 350 -17.52 10.87 -0.24
CA PRO A 350 -16.83 10.01 -1.20
C PRO A 350 -17.51 8.64 -1.19
N TYR A 351 -17.81 8.09 -2.37
CA TYR A 351 -18.61 6.87 -2.47
C TYR A 351 -17.97 5.70 -1.70
N ASP A 352 -16.66 5.54 -1.80
CA ASP A 352 -15.94 4.43 -1.17
C ASP A 352 -16.02 4.48 0.36
N LEU A 353 -15.95 5.68 0.94
CA LEU A 353 -16.10 5.87 2.39
C LEU A 353 -17.54 5.59 2.85
N TYR A 354 -18.52 6.01 2.05
CA TYR A 354 -19.92 5.69 2.34
C TYR A 354 -20.20 4.19 2.28
N GLN A 355 -19.65 3.52 1.26
CA GLN A 355 -19.81 2.08 1.09
C GLN A 355 -19.15 1.34 2.25
N ALA A 356 -17.92 1.72 2.62
CA ALA A 356 -17.24 1.18 3.79
C ALA A 356 -18.03 1.39 5.10
N GLU A 357 -18.62 2.57 5.32
CA GLU A 357 -19.45 2.84 6.51
C GLU A 357 -20.70 1.95 6.54
N ARG A 358 -21.33 1.74 5.38
CA ARG A 358 -22.48 0.83 5.26
C ARG A 358 -22.10 -0.62 5.48
N ASP A 359 -20.98 -1.06 4.93
CA ASP A 359 -20.53 -2.44 5.04
C ASP A 359 -20.10 -2.77 6.47
N VAL A 360 -19.45 -1.83 7.17
CA VAL A 360 -19.17 -1.94 8.60
C VAL A 360 -20.47 -2.04 9.39
N ALA A 361 -21.45 -1.17 9.13
CA ALA A 361 -22.73 -1.20 9.83
C ALA A 361 -23.51 -2.50 9.57
N SER A 362 -23.54 -2.98 8.32
CA SER A 362 -24.17 -4.24 7.94
C SER A 362 -23.49 -5.42 8.62
N SER A 363 -22.15 -5.47 8.57
CA SER A 363 -21.36 -6.56 9.17
C SER A 363 -21.57 -6.63 10.69
N ILE A 364 -21.59 -5.48 11.38
CA ILE A 364 -21.90 -5.43 12.81
C ILE A 364 -23.33 -5.91 13.06
N GLY A 365 -24.31 -5.46 12.25
CA GLY A 365 -25.69 -5.91 12.34
C GLY A 365 -25.84 -7.42 12.18
N ASP A 366 -25.20 -8.00 11.16
CA ASP A 366 -25.20 -9.44 10.90
C ASP A 366 -24.56 -10.21 12.05
N LEU A 367 -23.46 -9.71 12.61
CA LEU A 367 -22.80 -10.30 13.77
C LEU A 367 -23.68 -10.27 15.03
N MET A 368 -24.44 -9.19 15.23
CA MET A 368 -25.38 -9.06 16.35
C MET A 368 -26.61 -9.99 16.22
N MET A 369 -26.98 -10.39 14.99
CA MET A 369 -28.10 -11.30 14.73
C MET A 369 -27.72 -12.78 14.85
N ARG A 370 -26.43 -13.11 14.93
CA ARG A 370 -25.97 -14.50 15.11
C ARG A 370 -26.36 -15.04 16.49
N PRO A 371 -26.60 -16.35 16.61
CA PRO A 371 -26.85 -16.94 17.91
C PRO A 371 -25.66 -16.67 18.85
N PRO A 372 -25.91 -16.44 20.14
CA PRO A 372 -24.85 -16.23 21.12
C PRO A 372 -23.88 -17.42 21.11
N TRP A 373 -22.58 -17.13 20.99
CA TRP A 373 -21.54 -18.13 21.23
C TRP A 373 -21.59 -18.53 22.71
N ARG A 374 -21.23 -19.77 23.05
CA ARG A 374 -21.29 -20.26 24.44
C ARG A 374 -19.94 -20.81 24.86
N LEU A 375 -19.12 -19.95 25.45
CA LEU A 375 -17.92 -20.36 26.16
C LEU A 375 -18.34 -20.81 27.55
N HIS A 376 -18.25 -22.11 27.83
CA HIS A 376 -18.66 -22.68 29.11
C HIS A 376 -17.55 -22.45 30.16
N VAL A 377 -17.48 -21.22 30.69
CA VAL A 377 -16.41 -20.79 31.61
C VAL A 377 -17.01 -20.17 32.86
N ASN A 378 -16.48 -20.55 34.03
CA ASN A 378 -16.80 -19.87 35.29
C ASN A 378 -15.99 -18.57 35.42
N VAL A 379 -16.60 -17.46 35.03
CA VAL A 379 -16.00 -16.10 35.03
C VAL A 379 -15.43 -15.71 36.40
N LYS A 380 -16.12 -16.06 37.49
CA LYS A 380 -15.69 -15.73 38.86
C LYS A 380 -14.40 -16.47 39.23
N LYS A 381 -14.27 -17.75 38.86
CA LYS A 381 -13.01 -18.52 39.03
C LYS A 381 -11.86 -17.90 38.23
N VAL A 382 -12.12 -17.39 37.03
CA VAL A 382 -11.09 -16.69 36.22
C VAL A 382 -10.58 -15.43 36.93
N LEU A 383 -11.48 -14.55 37.38
CA LEU A 383 -11.08 -13.31 38.05
C LEU A 383 -10.39 -13.54 39.40
N ALA A 384 -10.79 -14.58 40.13
CA ALA A 384 -10.15 -14.98 41.38
C ALA A 384 -8.67 -15.35 41.21
N THR A 385 -8.31 -16.06 40.14
CA THR A 385 -6.92 -16.42 39.83
C THR A 385 -6.04 -15.22 39.48
N ILE A 386 -6.65 -14.09 39.06
CA ILE A 386 -5.93 -12.85 38.78
C ILE A 386 -5.59 -12.12 40.08
N HIS A 387 -6.52 -12.10 41.05
CA HIS A 387 -6.37 -11.37 42.32
C HIS A 387 -5.47 -12.09 43.33
N THR A 388 -5.42 -13.42 43.29
CA THR A 388 -4.53 -14.25 44.13
C THR A 388 -3.06 -14.21 43.71
N ARG A 389 -2.77 -13.76 42.48
CA ARG A 389 -1.42 -13.68 41.92
C ARG A 389 -0.88 -12.23 41.93
N LYS A 390 -0.86 -11.57 43.10
CA LYS A 390 -0.05 -10.35 43.30
C LYS A 390 1.40 -10.77 43.61
N PRO A 391 2.43 -10.02 43.18
CA PRO A 391 3.80 -10.53 43.17
C PRO A 391 4.41 -10.52 44.57
N GLU A 392 4.83 -11.69 45.04
CA GLU A 392 5.90 -11.83 46.03
C GLU A 392 7.18 -11.30 45.39
N ASN A 393 7.46 -10.02 45.56
CA ASN A 393 8.79 -9.41 45.44
C ASN A 393 8.73 -8.04 46.12
N ALA A 394 8.70 -8.08 47.44
CA ALA A 394 9.15 -6.99 48.29
C ALA A 394 10.05 -7.61 49.38
N SER A 395 11.21 -8.11 48.97
CA SER A 395 12.32 -8.32 49.89
C SER A 395 13.14 -7.03 49.98
N SER A 396 13.54 -6.74 51.21
CA SER A 396 14.20 -5.56 51.74
C SER A 396 15.65 -5.34 51.28
N ASP A 397 16.15 -4.17 51.70
CA ASP A 397 17.55 -3.68 51.79
C ASP A 397 18.10 -3.03 50.50
N ASP A 398 18.73 -1.84 50.48
CA ASP A 398 19.39 -1.07 51.53
C ASP A 398 19.53 0.43 51.12
N ALA A 399 19.80 1.29 52.11
CA ALA A 399 19.86 2.75 52.04
C ALA A 399 21.03 3.34 51.19
N VAL A 400 20.85 4.55 50.61
CA VAL A 400 21.72 5.76 50.75
C VAL A 400 20.95 7.02 50.27
N SER A 401 21.15 8.10 51.03
CA SER A 401 20.59 9.46 51.03
C SER A 401 20.69 10.33 49.76
N GLU A 402 19.75 11.26 49.56
CA GLU A 402 20.00 12.72 49.74
C GLU A 402 18.75 13.63 49.57
N SER A 403 18.57 14.52 50.57
CA SER A 403 17.94 15.85 50.56
C SER A 403 16.41 16.06 50.43
N LYS A 404 15.83 16.53 51.56
CA LYS A 404 14.62 17.38 51.74
C LYS A 404 14.98 18.87 51.45
N PRO A 405 14.03 19.81 51.22
CA PRO A 405 13.18 20.46 52.27
C PRO A 405 11.68 20.57 51.88
N GLU A 406 10.73 20.26 52.77
CA GLU A 406 10.06 21.11 53.79
C GLU A 406 8.88 21.97 53.27
N GLU A 407 7.69 21.71 53.82
CA GLU A 407 6.76 22.66 54.48
C GLU A 407 5.57 21.83 55.04
N THR A 408 5.63 21.40 56.31
CA THR A 408 4.87 21.96 57.47
C THR A 408 3.36 22.10 57.27
N SER A 409 2.57 21.24 57.94
CA SER A 409 1.80 21.67 59.13
C SER A 409 0.86 20.58 59.68
N LEU A 410 1.06 20.29 60.97
CA LEU A 410 0.07 19.97 62.03
C LEU A 410 -0.67 18.62 61.92
N GLU A 411 -0.26 17.60 62.67
CA GLU A 411 -0.65 17.31 64.07
C GLU A 411 -2.17 17.08 64.21
N THR A 412 -2.66 15.92 64.65
CA THR A 412 -2.56 15.50 66.06
C THR A 412 -2.91 14.00 66.20
N SER A 413 -2.19 13.38 67.13
CA SER A 413 -2.22 12.06 67.77
C SER A 413 -3.62 11.49 68.13
N VAL A 414 -3.81 10.20 68.45
CA VAL A 414 -3.51 9.60 69.77
C VAL A 414 -3.68 8.06 69.75
N ASP A 415 -2.65 7.39 70.27
CA ASP A 415 -2.52 6.16 71.08
C ASP A 415 -2.86 4.72 70.61
N VAL A 416 -1.75 3.99 70.45
CA VAL A 416 -1.34 2.60 70.82
C VAL A 416 -1.87 2.13 72.21
N PRO A 417 -1.60 0.91 72.77
CA PRO A 417 -0.95 -0.32 72.24
C PRO A 417 -1.51 -1.70 72.71
N THR A 418 -0.87 -2.76 72.19
CA THR A 418 -0.57 -4.07 72.84
C THR A 418 -1.74 -5.05 73.06
N THR A 419 -1.60 -6.35 72.77
CA THR A 419 -0.66 -7.24 73.47
C THR A 419 -0.42 -8.54 72.68
N GLN A 420 0.83 -9.01 72.75
CA GLN A 420 1.33 -10.35 72.37
C GLN A 420 0.51 -11.47 73.03
N ASP A 421 0.43 -12.65 72.42
CA ASP A 421 1.27 -13.78 72.85
C ASP A 421 1.22 -14.97 71.89
N SER A 422 2.34 -15.68 71.93
CA SER A 422 2.90 -16.75 71.13
C SER A 422 2.15 -18.06 71.24
N GLY A 423 2.24 -18.90 70.21
CA GLY A 423 1.73 -20.27 70.24
C GLY A 423 2.14 -21.04 69.00
N ASP A 424 3.22 -21.77 69.14
CA ASP A 424 3.95 -22.55 68.16
C ASP A 424 3.13 -23.65 67.43
N HIS A 425 3.64 -24.00 66.23
CA HIS A 425 3.78 -25.36 65.69
C HIS A 425 2.74 -26.00 64.74
N ILE A 426 3.29 -26.32 63.56
CA ILE A 426 3.20 -27.59 62.79
C ILE A 426 2.22 -27.64 61.61
N TRP A 427 2.84 -27.97 60.47
CA TRP A 427 2.30 -28.16 59.14
C TRP A 427 1.28 -29.31 59.10
N ASP A 428 0.20 -29.11 58.36
CA ASP A 428 -0.41 -30.23 57.63
C ASP A 428 -0.77 -29.77 56.22
N ASN A 429 -0.22 -30.50 55.26
CA ASN A 429 -0.32 -30.29 53.84
C ASN A 429 -1.46 -31.19 53.36
N GLY A 430 -2.68 -30.68 53.45
CA GLY A 430 -3.87 -31.32 52.90
C GLY A 430 -4.48 -30.40 51.86
N GLU A 431 -4.31 -30.75 50.58
CA GLU A 431 -5.10 -30.20 49.49
C GLU A 431 -6.56 -30.59 49.71
N SER A 432 -7.32 -29.78 50.44
CA SER A 432 -8.78 -29.79 50.34
C SER A 432 -9.19 -28.83 49.22
N GLU A 433 -9.83 -29.41 48.21
CA GLU A 433 -10.73 -28.69 47.31
C GLU A 433 -11.90 -28.11 48.13
N ASP A 434 -11.63 -27.05 48.88
CA ASP A 434 -12.68 -26.23 49.45
C ASP A 434 -13.06 -25.18 48.41
N ASP A 435 -14.30 -25.29 47.93
CA ASP A 435 -15.05 -24.20 47.31
C ASP A 435 -15.08 -23.03 48.31
N ALA A 436 -14.00 -22.25 48.35
CA ALA A 436 -14.02 -20.95 48.98
C ALA A 436 -15.01 -20.12 48.17
N GLU A 437 -16.23 -19.94 48.70
CA GLU A 437 -17.15 -18.91 48.27
C GLU A 437 -16.42 -17.57 48.37
N ILE A 438 -15.80 -17.17 47.25
CA ILE A 438 -15.23 -15.85 47.10
C ILE A 438 -16.43 -14.90 47.14
N SER A 439 -16.48 -14.07 48.19
CA SER A 439 -17.56 -13.11 48.36
C SER A 439 -17.64 -12.21 47.13
N GLU A 440 -18.86 -12.06 46.59
CA GLU A 440 -19.13 -11.22 45.42
C GLU A 440 -18.63 -9.78 45.59
N ASP A 441 -18.48 -9.33 46.85
CA ASP A 441 -18.10 -7.97 47.23
C ASP A 441 -16.62 -7.61 46.99
N GLN A 442 -15.74 -8.55 46.60
CA GLN A 442 -14.32 -8.27 46.33
C GLN A 442 -13.94 -8.18 44.85
N LEU A 443 -14.83 -8.56 43.92
CA LEU A 443 -14.54 -8.56 42.50
C LEU A 443 -15.00 -7.27 41.83
N ASP A 444 -14.22 -6.79 40.86
CA ASP A 444 -14.59 -5.65 40.02
C ASP A 444 -15.77 -6.04 39.12
N GLN A 445 -16.95 -5.52 39.44
CA GLN A 445 -18.21 -5.88 38.77
C GLN A 445 -18.21 -5.53 37.28
N ASP A 446 -17.47 -4.49 36.86
CA ASP A 446 -17.33 -4.14 35.45
C ASP A 446 -16.50 -5.19 34.68
N GLN A 447 -15.51 -5.79 35.35
CA GLN A 447 -14.71 -6.88 34.78
C GLN A 447 -15.50 -8.18 34.71
N VAL A 448 -16.34 -8.46 35.70
CA VAL A 448 -17.28 -9.61 35.69
C VAL A 448 -18.22 -9.48 34.49
N ALA A 449 -18.92 -8.35 34.38
CA ALA A 449 -19.84 -8.10 33.27
C ALA A 449 -19.14 -8.18 31.90
N ALA A 450 -17.92 -7.65 31.78
CA ALA A 450 -17.15 -7.72 30.54
C ALA A 450 -16.83 -9.17 30.13
N LEU A 451 -16.43 -10.02 31.07
CA LEU A 451 -16.12 -11.43 30.80
C LEU A 451 -17.38 -12.25 30.51
N GLU A 452 -18.49 -12.00 31.21
CA GLU A 452 -19.79 -12.62 30.92
C GLU A 452 -20.28 -12.27 29.51
N MET A 453 -20.12 -10.99 29.10
CA MET A 453 -20.43 -10.55 27.75
C MET A 453 -19.53 -11.24 26.71
N ILE A 454 -18.22 -11.37 26.97
CA ILE A 454 -17.32 -12.12 26.09
C ILE A 454 -17.75 -13.59 25.99
N CYS A 455 -18.23 -14.22 27.06
CA CYS A 455 -18.62 -15.63 26.98
C CYS A 455 -19.95 -15.87 26.26
N SER A 456 -20.76 -14.82 26.09
CA SER A 456 -22.16 -14.92 25.65
C SER A 456 -22.45 -14.22 24.31
N ASN A 457 -21.63 -13.28 23.84
CA ASN A 457 -21.90 -12.50 22.61
C ASN A 457 -20.78 -12.59 21.57
N ALA A 458 -21.13 -12.92 20.31
CA ALA A 458 -20.17 -13.07 19.21
C ALA A 458 -19.29 -11.83 18.97
N VAL A 459 -19.78 -10.63 19.33
CA VAL A 459 -19.00 -9.38 19.32
C VAL A 459 -19.19 -8.70 20.67
N THR A 460 -18.08 -8.37 21.32
CA THR A 460 -18.06 -7.61 22.57
C THR A 460 -17.06 -6.45 22.46
N VAL A 461 -17.48 -5.24 22.80
CA VAL A 461 -16.62 -4.04 22.82
C VAL A 461 -16.35 -3.65 24.26
N ILE A 462 -15.07 -3.63 24.66
CA ILE A 462 -14.65 -3.22 26.00
C ILE A 462 -13.93 -1.88 25.91
N SER A 463 -14.52 -0.86 26.52
CA SER A 463 -13.93 0.47 26.63
C SER A 463 -13.49 0.75 28.07
N GLY A 464 -12.43 1.54 28.23
CA GLY A 464 -11.96 1.95 29.55
C GLY A 464 -10.64 2.70 29.48
N LYS A 465 -10.33 3.48 30.51
CA LYS A 465 -9.07 4.26 30.59
C LYS A 465 -7.84 3.34 30.68
N GLY A 466 -6.65 3.92 30.51
CA GLY A 466 -5.40 3.21 30.77
C GLY A 466 -5.32 2.77 32.23
N GLY A 467 -4.86 1.54 32.48
CA GLY A 467 -4.74 0.99 33.84
C GLY A 467 -5.93 0.14 34.33
N CYS A 468 -7.09 0.17 33.67
CA CYS A 468 -8.29 -0.59 34.09
C CYS A 468 -8.23 -2.11 33.80
N GLY A 469 -7.05 -2.73 33.66
CA GLY A 469 -6.94 -4.20 33.52
C GLY A 469 -7.52 -4.87 32.27
N LYS A 470 -8.13 -4.14 31.32
CA LYS A 470 -8.81 -4.68 30.11
C LYS A 470 -8.06 -5.82 29.40
N THR A 471 -6.80 -5.59 29.02
CA THR A 471 -5.99 -6.61 28.33
C THR A 471 -5.73 -7.81 29.23
N THR A 472 -5.53 -7.59 30.53
CA THR A 472 -5.25 -8.64 31.50
C THR A 472 -6.43 -9.59 31.64
N ILE A 473 -7.66 -9.08 31.81
CA ILE A 473 -8.85 -9.92 31.97
C ILE A 473 -9.13 -10.76 30.73
N VAL A 474 -9.01 -10.17 29.52
CA VAL A 474 -9.22 -10.87 28.25
C VAL A 474 -8.17 -11.97 28.06
N SER A 475 -6.90 -11.67 28.37
CA SER A 475 -5.82 -12.64 28.23
C SER A 475 -5.96 -13.82 29.19
N HIS A 476 -6.35 -13.53 30.44
CA HIS A 476 -6.53 -14.57 31.46
C HIS A 476 -7.73 -15.47 31.14
N LEU A 477 -8.81 -14.92 30.59
CA LEU A 477 -9.94 -15.71 30.13
C LEU A 477 -9.51 -16.74 29.08
N PHE A 478 -8.85 -16.31 28.01
CA PHE A 478 -8.44 -17.22 26.94
C PHE A 478 -7.36 -18.21 27.37
N LYS A 479 -6.44 -17.82 28.29
CA LYS A 479 -5.53 -18.78 28.93
C LYS A 479 -6.28 -19.83 29.73
N HIS A 480 -7.28 -19.42 30.50
CA HIS A 480 -8.06 -20.34 31.31
C HIS A 480 -8.84 -21.32 30.43
N ILE A 481 -9.41 -20.84 29.32
CA ILE A 481 -10.08 -21.69 28.33
C ILE A 481 -9.12 -22.74 27.76
N GLN A 482 -7.92 -22.32 27.34
CA GLN A 482 -6.93 -23.26 26.82
C GLN A 482 -6.52 -24.32 27.86
N LEU A 483 -6.33 -23.91 29.12
CA LEU A 483 -5.99 -24.83 30.21
C LEU A 483 -7.13 -25.80 30.54
N LEU A 484 -8.40 -25.37 30.41
CA LEU A 484 -9.56 -26.25 30.55
C LEU A 484 -9.59 -27.29 29.42
N GLU A 485 -9.36 -26.88 28.17
CA GLU A 485 -9.27 -27.81 27.03
C GLU A 485 -8.14 -28.82 27.22
N GLU A 486 -6.93 -28.38 27.61
CA GLU A 486 -5.79 -29.28 27.87
C GLU A 486 -6.10 -30.27 29.00
N ARG A 487 -6.80 -29.82 30.06
CA ARG A 487 -7.21 -30.68 31.17
C ARG A 487 -8.29 -31.67 30.76
N GLU A 488 -9.27 -31.27 29.96
CA GLU A 488 -10.33 -32.14 29.44
C GLU A 488 -9.77 -33.20 28.49
N VAL A 489 -8.85 -32.83 27.59
CA VAL A 489 -8.15 -33.79 26.72
C VAL A 489 -7.33 -34.77 27.55
N LYS A 490 -6.60 -34.28 28.56
CA LYS A 490 -5.83 -35.16 29.44
C LYS A 490 -6.72 -36.11 30.24
N LYS A 491 -7.83 -35.60 30.77
CA LYS A 491 -8.81 -36.40 31.52
C LYS A 491 -9.51 -37.42 30.62
N ALA A 492 -9.91 -37.05 29.41
CA ALA A 492 -10.48 -37.97 28.44
C ALA A 492 -9.47 -39.06 28.03
N SER A 493 -8.17 -38.72 27.93
CA SER A 493 -7.10 -39.68 27.70
C SER A 493 -6.92 -40.63 28.89
N GLU A 494 -6.97 -40.12 30.13
CA GLU A 494 -6.86 -40.91 31.36
C GLU A 494 -8.09 -41.81 31.58
N ASP A 495 -9.29 -41.31 31.30
CA ASP A 495 -10.55 -42.07 31.39
C ASP A 495 -10.57 -43.19 30.31
N PHE A 496 -10.06 -42.91 29.11
CA PHE A 496 -9.92 -43.91 28.04
C PHE A 496 -8.89 -45.01 28.38
N GLU A 497 -7.81 -44.66 29.09
CA GLU A 497 -6.83 -45.64 29.59
C GLU A 497 -7.37 -46.49 30.75
N GLN A 498 -8.41 -46.04 31.45
CA GLN A 498 -9.03 -46.74 32.58
C GLN A 498 -10.22 -47.64 32.19
N ASP A 499 -10.80 -47.49 31.00
CA ASP A 499 -11.84 -48.38 30.48
C ASP A 499 -11.24 -49.75 30.07
N GLN A 500 -11.53 -50.80 30.84
CA GLN A 500 -10.98 -52.15 30.68
C GLN A 500 -11.58 -53.00 29.54
N ASP A 501 -12.32 -52.42 28.59
CA ASP A 501 -12.94 -53.14 27.46
C ASP A 501 -12.55 -52.54 26.09
N VAL A 502 -11.24 -52.33 25.84
CA VAL A 502 -10.73 -51.90 24.52
C VAL A 502 -10.19 -53.11 23.73
N PRO A 503 -10.73 -53.42 22.53
CA PRO A 503 -10.17 -54.44 21.65
C PRO A 503 -8.75 -54.09 21.18
N GLU A 504 -7.85 -55.08 21.16
CA GLU A 504 -6.41 -54.95 20.86
C GLU A 504 -6.06 -54.33 19.50
N GLU A 505 -7.03 -54.10 18.61
CA GLU A 505 -6.84 -53.49 17.29
C GLU A 505 -6.72 -51.95 17.31
N TRP A 506 -7.04 -51.27 18.42
CA TRP A 506 -7.05 -49.80 18.50
C TRP A 506 -5.76 -49.19 19.05
N ILE A 507 -4.87 -50.00 19.64
CA ILE A 507 -3.59 -49.55 20.22
C ILE A 507 -2.63 -49.04 19.12
N THR A 508 -2.83 -49.44 17.87
CA THR A 508 -2.03 -48.99 16.71
C THR A 508 -2.52 -47.69 16.06
N PHE A 509 -3.67 -47.14 16.46
CA PHE A 509 -4.18 -45.88 15.89
C PHE A 509 -3.68 -44.63 16.63
N THR A 510 -3.17 -44.81 17.84
CA THR A 510 -2.82 -43.73 18.79
C THR A 510 -1.55 -42.96 18.41
N GLU A 511 -0.60 -43.58 17.70
CA GLU A 511 0.63 -42.89 17.28
C GLU A 511 0.45 -41.97 16.05
N GLN A 512 -0.60 -42.17 15.25
CA GLN A 512 -0.85 -41.36 14.05
C GLN A 512 -1.88 -40.23 14.26
N SER A 513 -2.68 -40.26 15.33
CA SER A 513 -3.70 -39.22 15.61
C SER A 513 -3.18 -38.04 16.43
N LEU A 514 -1.99 -38.14 17.06
CA LEU A 514 -1.40 -37.08 17.88
C LEU A 514 -0.96 -35.83 17.09
N LEU A 515 -1.06 -35.85 15.75
CA LEU A 515 -0.63 -34.76 14.87
C LEU A 515 -1.74 -33.76 14.50
N LYS A 516 -3.00 -34.00 14.85
CA LYS A 516 -4.08 -33.00 14.77
C LYS A 516 -5.15 -33.28 15.83
N THR A 517 -4.90 -32.89 17.06
CA THR A 517 -6.00 -32.60 17.98
C THR A 517 -6.75 -31.40 17.42
N ASP A 518 -7.99 -31.60 16.96
CA ASP A 518 -8.92 -30.51 16.63
C ASP A 518 -9.11 -29.66 17.89
N LYS A 519 -8.37 -28.55 17.99
CA LYS A 519 -8.61 -27.55 19.03
C LYS A 519 -10.02 -27.01 18.86
N VAL A 520 -10.80 -27.07 19.92
CA VAL A 520 -12.19 -26.59 19.91
C VAL A 520 -12.24 -25.08 19.70
N ILE A 521 -11.21 -24.34 20.14
CA ILE A 521 -11.10 -22.89 19.98
C ILE A 521 -9.68 -22.48 19.57
N GLU A 522 -9.55 -21.81 18.43
CA GLU A 522 -8.32 -21.14 18.00
C GLU A 522 -8.40 -19.64 18.29
N VAL A 523 -7.45 -19.11 19.07
CA VAL A 523 -7.44 -17.70 19.49
C VAL A 523 -6.38 -16.93 18.72
N LEU A 524 -6.83 -15.98 17.90
CA LEU A 524 -5.96 -15.05 17.17
C LEU A 524 -6.02 -13.64 17.79
N LEU A 525 -4.87 -13.14 18.26
CA LEU A 525 -4.78 -11.78 18.79
C LEU A 525 -4.27 -10.81 17.73
N THR A 526 -4.96 -9.68 17.56
CA THR A 526 -4.58 -8.66 16.58
C THR A 526 -4.53 -7.26 17.18
N ALA A 527 -3.73 -6.39 16.58
CA ALA A 527 -3.67 -4.98 16.93
C ALA A 527 -3.42 -4.09 15.70
N PRO A 528 -3.81 -2.80 15.72
CA PRO A 528 -3.61 -1.91 14.58
C PRO A 528 -2.13 -1.58 14.29
N THR A 529 -1.24 -1.69 15.28
CA THR A 529 0.18 -1.35 15.11
C THR A 529 1.10 -2.46 15.64
N GLY A 530 2.31 -2.55 15.08
CA GLY A 530 3.31 -3.53 15.53
C GLY A 530 3.73 -3.37 17.00
N LYS A 531 3.78 -2.12 17.50
CA LYS A 531 4.04 -1.85 18.93
C LYS A 531 2.92 -2.39 19.82
N ALA A 532 1.67 -2.17 19.44
CA ALA A 532 0.52 -2.68 20.19
C ALA A 532 0.44 -4.22 20.14
N ALA A 533 0.70 -4.83 18.97
CA ALA A 533 0.77 -6.29 18.83
C ALA A 533 1.90 -6.87 19.69
N GLY A 534 3.08 -6.23 19.69
CA GLY A 534 4.20 -6.62 20.56
C GLY A 534 3.86 -6.55 22.06
N LEU A 535 3.14 -5.51 22.48
CA LEU A 535 2.66 -5.38 23.86
C LEU A 535 1.62 -6.45 24.22
N LEU A 536 0.70 -6.77 23.32
CA LEU A 536 -0.23 -7.88 23.49
C LEU A 536 0.56 -9.18 23.69
N ARG A 537 1.48 -9.51 22.78
CA ARG A 537 2.33 -10.71 22.88
C ARG A 537 3.05 -10.82 24.22
N GLN A 538 3.62 -9.71 24.72
CA GLN A 538 4.32 -9.71 26.01
C GLN A 538 3.38 -9.96 27.20
N LYS A 539 2.18 -9.36 27.21
CA LYS A 539 1.23 -9.48 28.32
C LYS A 539 0.46 -10.79 28.29
N THR A 540 0.12 -11.26 27.10
CA THR A 540 -0.73 -12.43 26.91
C THR A 540 0.10 -13.70 26.77
N GLY A 541 1.35 -13.64 26.29
CA GLY A 541 2.14 -14.83 25.98
C GLY A 541 1.64 -15.61 24.74
N PHE A 542 0.58 -15.13 24.07
CA PHE A 542 0.09 -15.67 22.81
C PHE A 542 0.74 -14.99 21.62
N SER A 543 0.73 -15.65 20.45
CA SER A 543 1.03 -15.01 19.17
C SER A 543 0.06 -13.85 18.93
N ALA A 544 0.61 -12.68 18.62
CA ALA A 544 -0.17 -11.50 18.27
C ALA A 544 0.41 -10.86 17.00
N TYR A 545 -0.49 -10.48 16.09
CA TYR A 545 -0.17 -9.97 14.76
C TYR A 545 -0.77 -8.58 14.56
N THR A 546 -0.31 -7.87 13.54
CA THR A 546 -1.00 -6.64 13.13
C THR A 546 -2.27 -6.97 12.35
N LEU A 547 -3.26 -6.09 12.37
CA LEU A 547 -4.46 -6.23 11.53
C LEU A 547 -4.08 -6.41 10.05
N CYS A 548 -3.08 -5.65 9.57
CA CYS A 548 -2.59 -5.79 8.20
C CYS A 548 -2.02 -7.18 7.92
N GLN A 549 -1.23 -7.77 8.82
CA GLN A 549 -0.67 -9.12 8.62
C GLN A 549 -1.78 -10.16 8.46
N VAL A 550 -2.77 -10.13 9.34
CA VAL A 550 -3.87 -11.11 9.29
C VAL A 550 -4.69 -10.96 8.01
N ILE A 551 -4.99 -9.73 7.60
CA ILE A 551 -5.73 -9.48 6.37
C ILE A 551 -4.91 -9.93 5.15
N LEU A 552 -3.62 -9.57 5.07
CA LEU A 552 -2.77 -9.93 3.94
C LEU A 552 -2.55 -11.45 3.83
N ASP A 553 -2.39 -12.16 4.95
CA ASP A 553 -2.18 -13.61 4.97
C ASP A 553 -3.47 -14.41 4.68
N SER A 554 -4.65 -13.86 5.01
CA SER A 554 -5.95 -14.50 4.77
C SER A 554 -6.37 -14.51 3.29
N TYR A 555 -5.73 -13.70 2.46
CA TYR A 555 -5.95 -13.66 1.01
C TYR A 555 -4.68 -14.13 0.27
N PRO A 556 -4.56 -15.43 -0.08
CA PRO A 556 -3.35 -15.99 -0.68
C PRO A 556 -2.94 -15.38 -2.05
N ALA A 557 -3.82 -14.58 -2.67
CA ALA A 557 -3.49 -13.75 -3.83
C ALA A 557 -2.45 -12.65 -3.54
N LEU A 558 -2.18 -12.35 -2.27
CA LEU A 558 -1.20 -11.34 -1.84
C LEU A 558 0.22 -11.89 -1.65
N ASN A 559 0.42 -13.22 -1.71
CA ASN A 559 1.75 -13.85 -1.56
C ASN A 559 2.64 -13.73 -2.81
N LEU A 560 2.19 -13.06 -3.86
CA LEU A 560 3.03 -12.65 -4.98
C LEU A 560 3.43 -11.19 -4.78
N VAL A 561 4.72 -10.99 -4.51
CA VAL A 561 5.45 -9.71 -4.51
C VAL A 561 5.48 -8.95 -3.18
N THR A 562 6.09 -9.56 -2.17
CA THR A 562 7.09 -8.87 -1.34
C THR A 562 8.42 -9.62 -1.44
N CYS A 563 9.18 -9.32 -2.49
CA CYS A 563 10.63 -9.43 -2.58
C CYS A 563 11.12 -8.24 -3.43
#